data_AF-A0A7T0JNW0-F1
#
_entry.id   AF-A0A7T0JNW0-F1
#
_cell.length_a   1.000
_cell.length_b   1.000
_cell.length_c   1.000
_cell.angle_alpha   90.00
_cell.angle_beta   90.00
_cell.angle_gamma   90.00
#
_symmetry.space_group_name_H-M   'P 1'
#
loop_
_entity.id
_entity.type
_entity.pdbx_description
1 polymer ?
#
loop_
_entity_poly.entity_id
_entity_poly.type
_entity_poly.pdbx_seq_one_letter_code
_entity_poly.pdbx_strand_id
1 'polypeptide(L)'
;MQINISRIKAIRPWLAEARYTWFSVGVILVALIISLRPNTPEPVIRITGLALQILGIATVIWGISETRVLFGQPSFVAKAKSWLTGFPLLRRQYTATVSGSGFLTTGKARAHSTHNPGTNPTIEDRIASLERNITLIHERITGTEKEMDDEFRKVSDALKNEERERQSEVDSLHSKLEATGTGGVHISAIGASWLFVGVTLSTAALEISEFLK
;
A
#
# COMPACT_ATOMS: atom_id res chain seq x y z
N MET A 1 26.12 32.74 27.42
CA MET A 1 25.58 31.79 26.43
C MET A 1 24.06 31.70 26.65
N GLN A 2 23.28 32.56 25.99
CA GLN A 2 21.82 32.61 26.19
C GLN A 2 21.15 31.48 25.39
N ILE A 3 20.65 30.47 26.10
CA ILE A 3 19.88 29.38 25.51
C ILE A 3 18.54 29.96 25.03
N ASN A 4 18.36 30.00 23.72
CA ASN A 4 17.22 30.65 23.06
C ASN A 4 15.95 29.81 23.29
N ILE A 5 15.07 30.27 24.18
CA ILE A 5 13.85 29.58 24.66
C ILE A 5 12.89 29.23 23.50
N SER A 6 12.96 29.95 22.39
CA SER A 6 12.22 29.69 21.15
C SER A 6 12.62 28.37 20.48
N ARG A 7 13.91 27.99 20.49
CA ARG A 7 14.39 26.69 19.98
C ARG A 7 13.92 25.54 20.85
N ILE A 8 13.85 25.71 22.17
CA ILE A 8 13.34 24.68 23.10
C ILE A 8 11.85 24.41 22.86
N LYS A 9 11.04 25.44 22.57
CA LYS A 9 9.62 25.26 22.23
C LYS A 9 9.42 24.55 20.88
N ALA A 10 10.30 24.77 19.91
CA ALA A 10 10.26 24.09 18.61
C ALA A 10 10.70 22.61 18.69
N ILE A 11 11.57 22.27 19.64
CA ILE A 11 12.00 20.88 19.88
C ILE A 11 10.89 20.05 20.52
N ARG A 12 10.00 20.66 21.30
CA ARG A 12 8.94 19.96 22.05
C ARG A 12 7.97 19.12 21.19
N PRO A 13 7.42 19.62 20.05
CA PRO A 13 6.60 18.78 19.16
C PRO A 13 7.42 17.68 18.47
N TRP A 14 8.66 17.98 18.06
CA TRP A 14 9.58 16.98 17.48
C TRP A 14 9.91 15.85 18.47
N LEU A 15 10.09 16.19 19.75
CA LEU A 15 10.30 15.23 20.84
C LEU A 15 9.05 14.40 21.13
N ALA A 16 7.86 14.97 20.96
CA ALA A 16 6.57 14.29 21.16
C ALA A 16 6.24 13.33 20.01
N GLU A 17 6.71 13.62 18.79
CA GLU A 17 6.57 12.75 17.63
C GLU A 17 7.38 11.44 17.81
N ALA A 18 8.51 11.51 18.52
CA ALA A 18 9.36 10.39 18.93
C ALA A 18 8.85 9.60 20.16
N ARG A 19 7.55 9.65 20.47
CA ARG A 19 6.95 9.01 21.66
C ARG A 19 7.33 7.52 21.84
N TYR A 20 7.39 6.77 20.75
CA TYR A 20 7.72 5.33 20.78
C TYR A 20 9.20 5.08 21.09
N THR A 21 10.08 5.95 20.59
CA THR A 21 11.52 5.94 20.88
C THR A 21 11.78 6.30 22.33
N TRP A 22 11.06 7.28 22.89
CA TRP A 22 11.13 7.62 24.32
C TRP A 22 10.65 6.49 25.22
N PHE A 23 9.57 5.80 24.83
CA PHE A 23 9.11 4.63 25.56
C PHE A 23 10.17 3.52 25.57
N SER A 24 10.81 3.27 24.42
CA SER A 24 11.93 2.32 24.32
C SER A 24 13.10 2.65 25.22
N VAL A 25 13.58 3.89 25.16
CA VAL A 25 14.70 4.35 26.00
C VAL A 25 14.31 4.30 27.47
N GLY A 26 13.07 4.66 27.82
CA GLY A 26 12.56 4.58 29.19
C GLY A 26 12.58 3.16 29.75
N VAL A 27 12.14 2.16 28.96
CA VAL A 27 12.16 0.74 29.37
C VAL A 27 13.60 0.26 29.63
N ILE A 28 14.55 0.62 28.76
CA ILE A 28 15.97 0.29 28.94
C ILE A 28 16.52 0.95 30.21
N LEU A 29 16.26 2.25 30.41
CA LEU A 29 16.73 2.99 31.58
C LEU A 29 16.17 2.42 32.87
N VAL A 30 14.88 2.07 32.92
CA VAL A 30 14.27 1.44 34.10
C VAL A 30 14.91 0.08 34.38
N ALA A 31 15.13 -0.74 33.35
CA ALA A 31 15.82 -2.02 33.50
C ALA A 31 17.24 -1.84 34.07
N LEU A 32 18.01 -0.88 33.54
CA LEU A 32 19.35 -0.55 34.05
C LEU A 32 19.31 -0.02 35.48
N ILE A 33 18.36 0.85 35.83
CA ILE A 33 18.21 1.37 37.20
C ILE A 33 17.87 0.25 38.18
N ILE A 34 17.08 -0.74 37.78
CA ILE A 34 16.75 -1.89 38.63
C ILE A 34 17.96 -2.80 38.78
N SER A 35 18.71 -3.06 37.71
CA SER A 35 19.84 -4.01 37.72
C SER A 35 21.15 -3.45 38.30
N LEU A 36 21.40 -2.14 38.19
CA LEU A 36 22.63 -1.50 38.69
C LEU A 36 22.45 -0.83 40.07
N ARG A 37 21.45 -1.23 40.86
CA ARG A 37 21.31 -0.74 42.24
C ARG A 37 22.34 -1.41 43.16
N PRO A 38 22.99 -0.67 44.07
CA PRO A 38 23.89 -1.25 45.07
C PRO A 38 23.19 -2.37 45.85
N ASN A 39 23.89 -3.49 46.10
CA ASN A 39 23.36 -4.68 46.77
C ASN A 39 22.24 -5.44 46.02
N THR A 40 22.14 -5.29 44.70
CA THR A 40 21.15 -6.07 43.93
C THR A 40 21.58 -7.54 43.82
N PRO A 41 20.72 -8.51 44.19
CA PRO A 41 21.07 -9.91 44.08
C PRO A 41 21.02 -10.40 42.63
N GLU A 42 21.94 -11.30 42.27
CA GLU A 42 22.08 -11.87 40.92
C GLU A 42 20.76 -12.35 40.28
N PRO A 43 19.84 -13.04 40.98
CA PRO A 43 18.60 -13.51 40.38
C PRO A 43 17.72 -12.37 39.85
N VAL A 44 17.76 -11.19 40.48
CA VAL A 44 16.98 -10.02 40.06
C VAL A 44 17.53 -9.50 38.72
N ILE A 45 18.86 -9.38 38.59
CA ILE A 45 19.51 -8.94 37.35
C ILE A 45 19.16 -9.90 36.20
N ARG A 46 19.22 -11.22 36.47
CA ARG A 46 18.91 -12.26 35.48
C ARG A 46 17.43 -12.23 35.05
N ILE A 47 16.49 -12.10 35.98
CA ILE A 47 15.06 -12.03 35.68
C ILE A 47 14.73 -10.75 34.92
N THR A 48 15.32 -9.61 35.28
CA THR A 48 15.16 -8.35 34.54
C THR A 48 15.68 -8.47 33.10
N GLY A 49 16.85 -9.10 32.89
CA GLY A 49 17.38 -9.40 31.56
C GLY A 49 16.45 -10.30 30.74
N LEU A 50 15.91 -11.37 31.34
CA LEU A 50 14.97 -12.29 30.70
C LEU A 50 13.66 -11.58 30.32
N ALA A 51 13.11 -10.75 31.20
CA ALA A 51 11.91 -9.97 30.90
C ALA A 51 12.13 -9.02 29.71
N LEU A 52 13.30 -8.37 29.65
CA LEU A 52 13.66 -7.48 28.55
C LEU A 52 13.85 -8.25 27.23
N GLN A 53 14.37 -9.48 27.29
CA GLN A 53 14.45 -10.37 26.12
C GLN A 53 13.05 -10.73 25.60
N ILE A 54 12.13 -11.17 26.47
CA ILE A 54 10.77 -11.52 26.06
C ILE A 54 10.07 -10.31 25.41
N LEU A 55 10.20 -9.12 26.01
CA LEU A 55 9.65 -7.90 25.45
C LEU A 55 10.28 -7.56 24.10
N GLY A 56 11.60 -7.72 23.96
CA GLY A 56 12.31 -7.50 22.70
C GLY A 56 11.84 -8.45 21.60
N ILE A 57 11.72 -9.75 21.89
CA ILE A 57 11.19 -10.75 20.95
C ILE A 57 9.75 -10.42 20.55
N ALA A 58 8.87 -10.12 21.52
CA ALA A 58 7.49 -9.75 21.25
C ALA A 58 7.38 -8.51 20.36
N THR A 59 8.26 -7.52 20.56
CA THR A 59 8.30 -6.29 19.76
C THR A 59 8.79 -6.53 18.34
N VAL A 60 9.80 -7.40 18.15
CA VAL A 60 10.24 -7.81 16.80
C VAL A 60 9.13 -8.57 16.08
N ILE A 61 8.47 -9.51 16.76
CA ILE A 61 7.32 -10.25 16.19
C ILE A 61 6.20 -9.28 15.80
N TRP A 62 5.91 -8.28 16.64
CA TRP A 62 4.93 -7.25 16.30
C TRP A 62 5.37 -6.45 15.07
N GLY A 63 6.59 -5.93 15.02
CA GLY A 63 7.12 -5.18 13.87
C GLY A 63 7.04 -5.97 12.55
N ILE A 64 7.33 -7.27 12.59
CA ILE A 64 7.19 -8.16 11.41
C ILE A 64 5.72 -8.43 11.09
N SER A 65 4.84 -8.50 12.09
CA SER A 65 3.41 -8.70 11.86
C SER A 65 2.71 -7.47 11.28
N GLU A 66 3.12 -6.27 11.68
CA GLU A 66 2.62 -5.00 11.14
C GLU A 66 2.97 -4.88 9.65
N THR A 67 4.22 -5.20 9.28
CA THR A 67 4.65 -5.22 7.87
C THR A 67 3.88 -6.24 7.05
N ARG A 68 3.53 -7.40 7.60
CA ARG A 68 2.67 -8.38 6.89
C ARG A 68 1.25 -7.89 6.64
N VAL A 69 0.64 -7.16 7.60
CA VAL A 69 -0.69 -6.57 7.43
C VAL A 69 -0.68 -5.55 6.29
N LEU A 70 0.39 -4.75 6.18
CA LEU A 70 0.60 -3.82 5.08
C LEU A 70 0.69 -4.51 3.70
N PHE A 71 1.21 -5.75 3.63
CA PHE A 71 1.21 -6.58 2.42
C PHE A 71 -0.11 -7.33 2.16
N GLY A 72 -1.19 -7.04 2.91
CA GLY A 72 -2.46 -7.75 2.79
C GLY A 72 -2.39 -9.22 3.20
N GLN A 73 -1.30 -9.63 3.86
CA GLN A 73 -1.16 -10.98 4.40
C GLN A 73 -1.69 -11.02 5.83
N PRO A 74 -2.32 -12.13 6.25
CA PRO A 74 -2.74 -12.27 7.64
C PRO A 74 -1.53 -12.17 8.57
N SER A 75 -1.66 -11.34 9.61
CA SER A 75 -0.64 -11.19 10.65
C SER A 75 -0.29 -12.56 11.26
N PHE A 76 0.91 -12.72 11.83
CA PHE A 76 1.27 -13.98 12.52
C PHE A 76 0.27 -14.33 13.64
N VAL A 77 -0.32 -13.32 14.29
CA VAL A 77 -1.38 -13.50 15.28
C VAL A 77 -2.66 -14.00 14.62
N ALA A 78 -3.04 -13.46 13.46
CA ALA A 78 -4.18 -13.96 12.71
C ALA A 78 -3.92 -15.38 12.18
N LYS A 79 -2.68 -15.72 11.78
CA LYS A 79 -2.30 -17.07 11.35
C LYS A 79 -2.31 -18.05 12.53
N ALA A 80 -1.77 -17.66 13.68
CA ALA A 80 -1.81 -18.44 14.91
C ALA A 80 -3.25 -18.63 15.42
N LYS A 81 -4.07 -17.57 15.37
CA LYS A 81 -5.50 -17.63 15.68
C LYS A 81 -6.22 -18.52 14.67
N SER A 82 -5.94 -18.40 13.37
CA SER A 82 -6.54 -19.24 12.32
C SER A 82 -6.14 -20.70 12.46
N TRP A 83 -4.92 -20.98 12.92
CA TRP A 83 -4.42 -22.30 13.25
C TRP A 83 -5.11 -22.85 14.51
N LEU A 84 -5.30 -22.00 15.53
CA LEU A 84 -6.02 -22.34 16.75
C LEU A 84 -7.53 -22.54 16.50
N THR A 85 -8.14 -21.77 15.61
CA THR A 85 -9.55 -21.92 15.22
C THR A 85 -9.75 -23.01 14.17
N GLY A 86 -8.69 -23.35 13.43
CA GLY A 86 -8.63 -24.49 12.50
C GLY A 86 -8.35 -25.81 13.20
N PHE A 87 -8.25 -25.80 14.54
CA PHE A 87 -8.24 -27.01 15.33
C PHE A 87 -9.55 -27.78 15.07
N PRO A 88 -9.49 -29.08 14.75
CA PRO A 88 -10.55 -29.84 14.04
C PRO A 88 -11.90 -30.00 14.78
N LEU A 89 -12.12 -29.30 15.90
CA LEU A 89 -13.34 -29.38 16.70
C LEU A 89 -14.39 -28.30 16.38
N LEU A 90 -14.10 -27.22 15.64
CA LEU A 90 -15.10 -26.18 15.33
C LEU A 90 -15.34 -26.03 13.81
N ARG A 91 -16.58 -26.36 13.41
CA ARG A 91 -17.14 -26.48 12.04
C ARG A 91 -16.77 -25.35 11.06
N ARG A 92 -16.60 -25.73 9.79
CA ARG A 92 -16.28 -24.86 8.64
C ARG A 92 -17.49 -24.77 7.69
N GLN A 93 -17.94 -23.55 7.35
CA GLN A 93 -18.90 -23.30 6.26
C GLN A 93 -18.16 -22.61 5.10
N TYR A 94 -18.33 -23.15 3.89
CA TYR A 94 -17.80 -22.58 2.64
C TYR A 94 -18.94 -21.93 1.88
N THR A 95 -18.81 -20.65 1.53
CA THR A 95 -19.68 -19.98 0.55
C THR A 95 -18.85 -19.60 -0.67
N ALA A 96 -19.16 -20.24 -1.79
CA ALA A 96 -18.61 -19.91 -3.10
C ALA A 96 -19.46 -18.80 -3.73
N THR A 97 -18.83 -17.70 -4.14
CA THR A 97 -19.48 -16.61 -4.88
C THR A 97 -19.07 -16.71 -6.34
N VAL A 98 -20.05 -16.81 -7.24
CA VAL A 98 -19.86 -16.82 -8.70
C VAL A 98 -20.18 -15.43 -9.23
N SER A 99 -19.22 -14.78 -9.90
CA SER A 99 -19.40 -13.49 -10.57
C SER A 99 -19.30 -13.71 -12.09
N GLY A 100 -20.39 -13.41 -12.82
CA GLY A 100 -20.41 -13.41 -14.28
C GLY A 100 -20.41 -11.99 -14.82
N SER A 101 -19.46 -11.67 -15.69
CA SER A 101 -19.36 -10.38 -16.40
C SER A 101 -19.76 -10.56 -17.87
N GLY A 102 -20.88 -9.95 -18.29
CA GLY A 102 -21.31 -9.92 -19.68
C GLY A 102 -20.85 -8.64 -20.38
N PHE A 103 -20.13 -8.78 -21.50
CA PHE A 103 -19.79 -7.67 -22.40
C PHE A 103 -20.96 -7.41 -23.36
N LEU A 104 -21.48 -6.18 -23.38
CA LEU A 104 -22.46 -5.71 -24.38
C LEU A 104 -21.73 -5.00 -25.52
N THR A 105 -21.79 -5.55 -26.72
CA THR A 105 -21.30 -4.92 -27.96
C THR A 105 -22.43 -4.12 -28.62
N THR A 106 -22.29 -2.80 -28.68
CA THR A 106 -23.19 -1.91 -29.43
C THR A 106 -22.70 -1.77 -30.87
N GLY A 107 -23.43 -2.32 -31.84
CA GLY A 107 -23.16 -2.14 -33.27
C GLY A 107 -23.88 -0.92 -33.85
N LYS A 108 -23.16 -0.04 -34.57
CA LYS A 108 -23.77 1.05 -35.38
C LYS A 108 -24.09 0.51 -36.78
N ALA A 109 -25.34 0.66 -37.24
CA ALA A 109 -25.74 0.35 -38.62
C ALA A 109 -25.72 1.63 -39.48
N ARG A 110 -25.17 1.56 -40.70
CA ARG A 110 -25.16 2.67 -41.67
C ARG A 110 -25.97 2.29 -42.92
N ALA A 111 -26.86 3.17 -43.36
CA ALA A 111 -27.63 3.02 -44.61
C ALA A 111 -27.00 3.85 -45.74
N HIS A 112 -27.06 3.34 -46.97
CA HIS A 112 -26.54 4.02 -48.16
C HIS A 112 -27.63 4.14 -49.21
N SER A 113 -27.73 5.32 -49.83
CA SER A 113 -28.63 5.61 -50.94
C SER A 113 -27.81 6.02 -52.15
N THR A 114 -28.12 5.45 -53.31
CA THR A 114 -27.48 5.76 -54.59
C THR A 114 -28.56 6.09 -55.61
N HIS A 115 -28.35 7.14 -56.41
CA HIS A 115 -29.32 7.55 -57.43
C HIS A 115 -29.05 6.80 -58.74
N ASN A 116 -30.03 6.06 -59.25
CA ASN A 116 -29.91 5.26 -60.46
C ASN A 116 -30.75 5.91 -61.59
N PRO A 117 -30.22 6.13 -62.81
CA PRO A 117 -30.91 6.92 -63.85
C PRO A 117 -32.15 6.27 -64.50
N GLY A 118 -32.72 5.19 -63.97
CA GLY A 118 -33.96 4.58 -64.51
C GLY A 118 -33.74 3.71 -65.77
N THR A 119 -34.81 3.16 -66.32
CA THR A 119 -34.76 2.27 -67.50
C THR A 119 -34.79 3.08 -68.80
N ASN A 120 -33.69 3.01 -69.56
CA ASN A 120 -33.44 3.72 -70.83
C ASN A 120 -33.18 5.25 -70.74
N PRO A 121 -32.19 5.67 -69.93
CA PRO A 121 -31.91 7.09 -69.70
C PRO A 121 -31.24 7.78 -70.89
N THR A 122 -31.54 9.05 -71.06
CA THR A 122 -30.78 9.94 -71.95
C THR A 122 -29.36 10.15 -71.40
N ILE A 123 -28.42 10.62 -72.23
CA ILE A 123 -27.03 10.86 -71.78
C ILE A 123 -27.01 11.92 -70.69
N GLU A 124 -27.88 12.92 -70.82
CA GLU A 124 -28.09 14.01 -69.89
C GLU A 124 -28.54 13.50 -68.51
N ASP A 125 -29.49 12.56 -68.47
CA ASP A 125 -29.96 11.95 -67.21
C ASP A 125 -28.86 11.15 -66.50
N ARG A 126 -27.96 10.50 -67.28
CA ARG A 126 -26.81 9.78 -66.71
C ARG A 126 -25.80 10.75 -66.11
N ILE A 127 -25.51 11.86 -66.77
CA ILE A 127 -24.61 12.91 -66.25
C ILE A 127 -25.19 13.52 -64.97
N ALA A 128 -26.48 13.88 -64.95
CA ALA A 128 -27.13 14.42 -63.76
C ALA A 128 -27.13 13.43 -62.58
N SER A 129 -27.29 12.12 -62.85
CA SER A 129 -27.19 11.09 -61.81
C SER A 129 -25.77 10.94 -61.26
N LEU A 130 -24.75 11.08 -62.11
CA LEU A 130 -23.34 11.04 -61.70
C LEU A 130 -22.96 12.25 -60.84
N GLU A 131 -23.37 13.46 -61.23
CA GLU A 131 -23.12 14.68 -60.45
C GLU A 131 -23.73 14.61 -59.05
N ARG A 132 -24.97 14.09 -58.93
CA ARG A 132 -25.60 13.84 -57.62
C ARG A 132 -24.83 12.80 -56.82
N ASN A 133 -24.44 11.69 -57.44
CA ASN A 133 -23.70 10.64 -56.73
C ASN A 133 -22.32 11.15 -56.26
N ILE A 134 -21.62 11.98 -57.04
CA ILE A 134 -20.35 12.60 -56.63
C ILE A 134 -20.57 13.52 -55.42
N THR A 135 -21.63 14.32 -55.43
CA THR A 135 -21.98 15.21 -54.30
C THR A 135 -22.27 14.40 -53.04
N LEU A 136 -23.05 13.32 -53.15
CA LEU A 136 -23.34 12.40 -52.04
C LEU A 136 -22.08 11.69 -51.51
N ILE A 137 -21.14 11.34 -52.39
CA ILE A 137 -19.86 10.75 -51.98
C ILE A 137 -19.03 11.77 -51.21
N HIS A 138 -18.96 13.02 -51.68
CA HIS A 138 -18.19 14.07 -51.00
C HIS A 138 -18.75 14.34 -49.60
N GLU A 139 -20.07 14.49 -49.48
CA GLU A 139 -20.76 14.67 -48.20
C GLU A 139 -20.49 13.48 -47.25
N ARG A 140 -20.50 12.25 -47.78
CA ARG A 140 -20.18 11.05 -47.01
C ARG A 140 -18.73 11.00 -46.55
N ILE A 141 -17.78 11.41 -47.39
CA ILE A 141 -16.36 11.46 -47.04
C ILE A 141 -16.17 12.47 -45.90
N THR A 142 -16.69 13.69 -46.04
CA THR A 142 -16.62 14.73 -45.00
C THR A 142 -17.30 14.28 -43.71
N GLY A 143 -18.46 13.63 -43.80
CA GLY A 143 -19.15 13.10 -42.63
C GLY A 143 -18.36 11.98 -41.93
N THR A 144 -17.71 11.12 -42.69
CA THR A 144 -16.88 10.03 -42.15
C THR A 144 -15.60 10.57 -41.52
N GLU A 145 -14.95 11.56 -42.14
CA GLU A 145 -13.76 12.23 -41.62
C GLU A 145 -14.06 12.91 -40.29
N LYS A 146 -15.19 13.63 -40.21
CA LYS A 146 -15.64 14.25 -38.96
C LYS A 146 -15.92 13.22 -37.86
N GLU A 147 -16.62 12.13 -38.16
CA GLU A 147 -16.88 11.08 -37.16
C GLU A 147 -15.56 10.42 -36.71
N MET A 148 -14.62 10.24 -37.63
CA MET A 148 -13.31 9.67 -37.31
C MET A 148 -12.48 10.61 -36.43
N ASP A 149 -12.46 11.91 -36.72
CA ASP A 149 -11.82 12.93 -35.88
C ASP A 149 -12.44 13.00 -34.48
N ASP A 150 -13.76 12.92 -34.38
CA ASP A 150 -14.47 12.90 -33.10
C ASP A 150 -14.14 11.65 -32.28
N GLU A 151 -14.09 10.47 -32.91
CA GLU A 151 -13.65 9.23 -32.26
C GLU A 151 -12.16 9.27 -31.87
N PHE A 152 -11.28 9.82 -32.71
CA PHE A 152 -9.87 10.00 -32.37
C PHE A 152 -9.67 10.91 -31.15
N ARG A 153 -10.45 12.00 -31.07
CA ARG A 153 -10.44 12.87 -29.89
C ARG A 153 -10.90 12.14 -28.64
N LYS A 154 -12.00 11.39 -28.71
CA LYS A 154 -12.50 10.58 -27.58
C LYS A 154 -11.48 9.56 -27.10
N VAL A 155 -10.85 8.84 -28.04
CA VAL A 155 -9.81 7.85 -27.71
C VAL A 155 -8.59 8.54 -27.10
N SER A 156 -8.14 9.67 -27.65
CA SER A 156 -7.02 10.44 -27.10
C SER A 156 -7.30 10.93 -25.68
N ASP A 157 -8.50 11.43 -25.42
CA ASP A 157 -8.91 11.90 -24.10
C ASP A 157 -9.06 10.74 -23.10
N ALA A 158 -9.60 9.60 -23.53
CA ALA A 158 -9.66 8.39 -22.72
C ALA A 158 -8.24 7.90 -22.34
N LEU A 159 -7.30 7.92 -23.30
CA LEU A 159 -5.92 7.50 -23.08
C LEU A 159 -5.18 8.43 -22.10
N LYS A 160 -5.40 9.75 -22.20
CA LYS A 160 -4.87 10.74 -21.25
C LYS A 160 -5.44 10.56 -19.85
N ASN A 161 -6.72 10.23 -19.75
CA ASN A 161 -7.35 9.97 -18.45
C ASN A 161 -6.80 8.69 -17.83
N GLU A 162 -6.66 7.62 -18.61
CA GLU A 162 -6.03 6.37 -18.16
C GLU A 162 -4.57 6.62 -17.70
N GLU A 163 -3.80 7.41 -18.45
CA GLU A 163 -2.43 7.76 -18.08
C GLU A 163 -2.37 8.50 -16.74
N ARG A 164 -3.27 9.46 -16.51
CA ARG A 164 -3.37 10.18 -15.23
C ARG A 164 -3.79 9.28 -14.08
N GLU A 165 -4.79 8.42 -14.29
CA GLU A 165 -5.25 7.45 -13.28
C GLU A 165 -4.11 6.49 -12.91
N ARG A 166 -3.43 5.94 -13.93
CA ARG A 166 -2.29 5.05 -13.74
C ARG A 166 -1.16 5.75 -12.99
N GLN A 167 -0.84 7.00 -13.33
CA GLN A 167 0.20 7.74 -12.62
C GLN A 167 -0.16 7.95 -11.15
N SER A 168 -1.42 8.33 -10.86
CA SER A 168 -1.89 8.50 -9.48
C SER A 168 -1.89 7.18 -8.69
N GLU A 169 -2.21 6.07 -9.34
CA GLU A 169 -2.16 4.75 -8.73
C GLU A 169 -0.71 4.35 -8.43
N VAL A 170 0.22 4.56 -9.37
CA VAL A 170 1.65 4.33 -9.19
C VAL A 170 2.21 5.15 -8.04
N ASP A 171 1.87 6.44 -7.94
CA ASP A 171 2.31 7.31 -6.84
C ASP A 171 1.74 6.82 -5.49
N SER A 172 0.48 6.37 -5.47
CA SER A 172 -0.14 5.77 -4.29
C SER A 172 0.51 4.43 -3.89
N LEU A 173 0.95 3.64 -4.88
CA LEU A 173 1.67 2.39 -4.64
C LEU A 173 3.08 2.67 -4.12
N HIS A 174 3.78 3.66 -4.68
CA HIS A 174 5.11 4.04 -4.21
C HIS A 174 5.08 4.51 -2.75
N SER A 175 4.13 5.39 -2.41
CA SER A 175 3.95 5.86 -1.02
C SER A 175 3.57 4.72 -0.06
N LYS A 176 2.72 3.77 -0.48
CA LYS A 176 2.46 2.54 0.28
C LYS A 176 3.71 1.67 0.42
N LEU A 177 4.53 1.56 -0.63
CA LEU A 177 5.76 0.78 -0.62
C LEU A 177 6.79 1.38 0.34
N GLU A 178 6.93 2.70 0.34
CA GLU A 178 7.82 3.45 1.23
C GLU A 178 7.35 3.35 2.69
N ALA A 179 6.05 3.56 2.94
CA ALA A 179 5.46 3.37 4.27
C ALA A 179 5.58 1.92 4.76
N THR A 180 5.50 0.93 3.86
CA THR A 180 5.66 -0.49 4.21
C THR A 180 7.12 -0.86 4.45
N GLY A 181 8.05 -0.33 3.64
CA GLY A 181 9.48 -0.54 3.80
C GLY A 181 10.03 0.06 5.10
N THR A 182 9.45 1.17 5.56
CA THR A 182 9.89 1.88 6.78
C THR A 182 9.08 1.53 8.03
N GLY A 183 7.80 1.16 7.87
CA GLY A 183 6.84 0.99 8.97
C GLY A 183 7.16 -0.10 9.99
N GLY A 184 7.94 -1.12 9.62
CA GLY A 184 8.38 -2.17 10.54
C GLY A 184 9.82 -2.07 11.01
N VAL A 185 10.67 -1.34 10.29
CA VAL A 185 12.12 -1.32 10.54
C VAL A 185 12.40 -0.64 11.87
N HIS A 186 11.73 0.49 12.15
CA HIS A 186 11.91 1.20 13.42
C HIS A 186 11.46 0.37 14.64
N ILE A 187 10.34 -0.34 14.52
CA ILE A 187 9.80 -1.20 15.60
C ILE A 187 10.71 -2.41 15.83
N SER A 188 11.17 -3.04 14.75
CA SER A 188 12.11 -4.17 14.81
C SER A 188 13.46 -3.78 15.41
N ALA A 189 14.00 -2.61 15.04
CA ALA A 189 15.24 -2.07 15.61
C ALA A 189 15.12 -1.80 17.12
N ILE A 190 13.96 -1.28 17.57
CA ILE A 190 13.66 -1.10 19.00
C ILE A 190 13.67 -2.46 19.71
N GLY A 191 12.95 -3.46 19.19
CA GLY A 191 12.92 -4.80 19.79
C GLY A 191 14.30 -5.47 19.83
N ALA A 192 15.12 -5.28 18.78
CA ALA A 192 16.49 -5.77 18.73
C ALA A 192 17.38 -5.11 19.81
N SER A 193 17.18 -3.80 20.07
CA SER A 193 17.92 -3.10 21.14
C SER A 193 17.58 -3.64 22.53
N TRP A 194 16.31 -3.93 22.81
CA TRP A 194 15.88 -4.55 24.07
C TRP A 194 16.45 -5.96 24.22
N LEU A 195 16.42 -6.75 23.15
CA LEU A 195 17.04 -8.08 23.11
C LEU A 195 18.53 -8.02 23.45
N PHE A 196 19.26 -7.11 22.81
CA PHE A 196 20.70 -6.95 23.04
C PHE A 196 21.02 -6.60 24.51
N VAL A 197 20.31 -5.61 25.06
CA VAL A 197 20.47 -5.23 26.47
C VAL A 197 20.04 -6.36 27.42
N GLY A 198 18.97 -7.09 27.08
CA GLY A 198 18.49 -8.19 27.90
C GLY A 198 19.44 -9.39 27.92
N VAL A 199 20.05 -9.73 26.77
CA VAL A 199 21.11 -10.76 26.66
C VAL A 199 22.33 -10.36 27.47
N THR A 200 22.83 -9.13 27.31
CA THR A 200 24.01 -8.67 28.06
C THR A 200 23.76 -8.70 29.57
N LEU A 201 22.63 -8.22 30.05
CA LEU A 201 22.25 -8.28 31.48
C LEU A 201 22.11 -9.72 32.00
N SER A 202 21.50 -10.61 31.23
CA SER A 202 21.29 -12.00 31.64
C SER A 202 22.59 -12.80 31.68
N THR A 203 23.47 -12.59 30.70
CA THR A 203 24.76 -13.30 30.60
C THR A 203 25.81 -12.75 31.57
N ALA A 204 25.88 -11.42 31.76
CA ALA A 204 26.83 -10.78 32.67
C ALA A 204 26.30 -10.61 34.10
N ALA A 205 25.15 -11.20 34.44
CA ALA A 205 24.49 -11.03 35.75
C ALA A 205 25.42 -11.37 36.93
N LEU A 206 26.23 -12.42 36.79
CA LEU A 206 27.20 -12.85 37.81
C LEU A 206 28.28 -11.78 38.04
N GLU A 207 28.95 -11.34 36.98
CA GLU A 207 30.02 -10.33 37.04
C GLU A 207 29.50 -8.98 37.56
N ILE A 208 28.32 -8.56 37.11
CA ILE A 208 27.67 -7.34 37.56
C ILE A 208 27.32 -7.44 39.06
N SER A 209 26.79 -8.57 39.52
CA SER A 209 26.44 -8.76 40.93
C SER A 209 27.66 -8.75 41.86
N GLU A 210 28.82 -9.19 41.38
CA GLU A 210 30.07 -9.17 42.13
C GLU A 210 30.67 -7.77 42.21
N PHE A 211 30.54 -6.98 41.15
CA PHE A 211 30.99 -5.58 41.10
C PHE A 211 30.11 -4.60 41.91
N LEU A 212 28.85 -4.97 42.20
CA LEU A 212 27.86 -4.15 42.90
C LEU A 212 27.71 -4.45 44.40
N LYS A 213 28.55 -5.34 44.93
CA LYS A 213 28.75 -5.56 46.38
C LYS A 213 29.70 -4.50 46.95
#